data_AF-A0A8C0H960-F1
#
_entry.id   AF-A0A8C0H960-F1
#
_cell.length_a   1.000
_cell.length_b   1.000
_cell.length_c   1.000
_cell.angle_alpha   90.00
_cell.angle_beta   90.00
_cell.angle_gamma   90.00
#
_symmetry.space_group_name_H-M   'P 1'
#
loop_
_entity.id
_entity.type
_entity.pdbx_description
1 polymer ?
#
loop_
_entity_poly.entity_id
_entity_poly.type
_entity_poly.pdbx_seq_one_letter_code
_entity_poly.pdbx_strand_id
1 'polypeptide(L)' 'MAAAAEGVPAGVGSESSAPPVCVLVLGMAGSGKTTLVQRLTAHLHSQNSPPYVINLDPAVRELPFPANIGE' A
#
# COMPACT_ATOMS: atom_id res chain seq x y z
N MET A 1 9.33 -28.05 13.54
CA MET A 1 8.25 -27.95 12.54
C MET A 1 8.03 -26.47 12.25
N ALA A 2 8.79 -25.92 11.30
CA ALA A 2 8.76 -24.49 10.94
C ALA A 2 7.90 -24.35 9.67
N ALA A 3 6.89 -23.48 9.74
CA ALA A 3 5.97 -23.22 8.64
C ALA A 3 6.71 -22.50 7.50
N ALA A 4 6.56 -23.03 6.29
CA ALA A 4 7.08 -22.45 5.07
C ALA A 4 6.38 -21.12 4.78
N ALA A 5 7.17 -20.07 4.55
CA ALA A 5 6.68 -18.85 3.92
C ALA A 5 6.48 -19.15 2.44
N GLU A 6 5.23 -19.33 2.00
CA GLU A 6 4.93 -19.44 0.57
C GLU A 6 5.22 -18.12 -0.12
N GLY A 7 6.07 -18.20 -1.15
CA GLY A 7 6.43 -17.07 -2.00
C GLY A 7 5.21 -16.59 -2.78
N VAL A 8 4.95 -15.28 -2.68
CA VAL A 8 3.98 -14.58 -3.52
C VAL A 8 4.38 -14.71 -4.99
N PRO A 9 3.46 -15.07 -5.91
CA PRO A 9 3.80 -15.20 -7.32
C PRO A 9 4.02 -13.81 -7.90
N ALA A 10 5.27 -13.53 -8.27
CA ALA A 10 5.65 -12.36 -9.04
C ALA A 10 5.09 -12.50 -10.47
N GLY A 11 4.11 -11.66 -10.81
CA GLY A 11 3.62 -11.52 -12.18
C GLY A 11 4.76 -11.09 -13.09
N VAL A 12 4.93 -11.84 -14.18
CA VAL A 12 5.99 -11.67 -15.19
C VAL A 12 5.72 -10.42 -16.02
N GLY A 13 6.56 -9.40 -15.85
CA GLY A 13 6.73 -8.28 -16.77
C GLY A 13 8.24 -8.05 -16.95
N SER A 14 8.75 -8.35 -18.14
CA SER A 14 10.15 -8.23 -18.50
C SER A 14 10.54 -6.76 -18.71
N GLU A 15 11.24 -6.18 -17.74
CA GLU A 15 12.23 -5.09 -17.92
C GLU A 15 13.00 -4.96 -16.60
N SER A 16 14.32 -4.71 -16.65
CA SER A 16 15.26 -4.75 -15.51
C SER A 16 15.11 -3.57 -14.53
N SER A 17 13.90 -3.31 -14.06
CA SER A 17 13.59 -2.46 -12.92
C SER A 17 12.98 -3.33 -11.84
N ALA A 18 13.40 -3.14 -10.58
CA ALA A 18 12.80 -3.88 -9.48
C ALA A 18 11.29 -3.62 -9.47
N PRO A 19 10.44 -4.64 -9.24
CA PRO A 19 9.00 -4.43 -9.16
C PRO A 19 8.68 -3.41 -8.05
N PRO A 20 7.61 -2.62 -8.20
CA PRO A 20 7.22 -1.66 -7.18
C PRO A 20 6.97 -2.36 -5.84
N VAL A 21 7.40 -1.72 -4.75
CA VAL A 21 7.20 -2.26 -3.40
C VAL A 21 5.72 -2.14 -3.03
N CYS A 22 5.08 -3.28 -2.77
CA CYS A 22 3.71 -3.34 -2.26
C CYS A 22 3.73 -3.49 -0.73
N VAL A 23 3.00 -2.62 -0.03
CA VAL A 23 2.91 -2.61 1.44
C VAL A 23 1.47 -2.84 1.86
N LEU A 24 1.23 -3.90 2.64
CA LEU A 24 -0.07 -4.19 3.24
C LEU A 24 -0.05 -3.87 4.74
N VAL A 25 -0.90 -2.93 5.16
CA VAL A 25 -1.01 -2.52 6.57
C VAL A 25 -2.18 -3.24 7.23
N LEU A 26 -1.88 -4.17 8.14
CA LEU A 26 -2.86 -4.97 8.89
C LEU A 26 -2.81 -4.65 10.38
N GLY A 27 -3.93 -4.84 11.09
CA GLY A 27 -4.01 -4.55 12.53
C GLY A 27 -5.44 -4.32 13.02
N MET A 28 -5.60 -4.30 14.35
CA MET A 28 -6.88 -4.12 15.03
C MET A 28 -7.47 -2.71 14.82
N ALA A 29 -8.78 -2.55 15.04
CA ALA A 29 -9.40 -1.22 15.07
C ALA A 29 -8.70 -0.33 16.12
N GLY A 30 -8.46 0.94 15.77
CA GLY A 30 -7.75 1.88 16.65
C GLY A 30 -6.22 1.72 16.71
N SER A 31 -5.61 0.76 16.01
CA SER A 31 -4.15 0.56 16.02
C SER A 31 -3.35 1.60 15.23
N GLY A 32 -4.00 2.61 14.65
CA GLY A 32 -3.33 3.68 13.90
C GLY A 32 -2.93 3.35 12.46
N LYS A 33 -3.50 2.29 11.84
CA LYS A 33 -3.21 1.91 10.44
C LYS A 33 -3.37 3.09 9.47
N THR A 34 -4.49 3.79 9.56
CA THR A 34 -4.79 4.96 8.72
C THR A 34 -3.76 6.07 8.94
N THR A 35 -3.39 6.33 10.19
CA THR A 35 -2.35 7.32 10.54
C THR A 35 -1.00 6.98 9.94
N LEU A 36 -0.61 5.71 9.96
CA LEU A 36 0.63 5.24 9.33
C LEU A 36 0.60 5.45 7.81
N VAL A 37 -0.48 5.01 7.14
CA VAL A 37 -0.65 5.18 5.69
C VAL A 37 -0.59 6.66 5.31
N GLN A 38 -1.31 7.53 6.03
CA GLN A 38 -1.30 8.98 5.80
C GLN A 38 0.10 9.59 5.92
N ARG A 39 0.87 9.23 6.97
CA ARG A 39 2.22 9.73 7.20
C ARG A 39 3.20 9.22 6.14
N LEU A 40 3.09 7.96 5.75
CA LEU A 40 3.92 7.36 4.70
C LEU A 40 3.66 8.03 3.35
N THR A 41 2.40 8.20 2.98
CA THR A 41 2.00 8.88 1.74
C THR A 41 2.49 10.33 1.72
N ALA A 42 2.31 11.09 2.81
CA ALA A 42 2.80 12.46 2.90
C ALA A 42 4.33 12.55 2.75
N HIS A 43 5.08 11.61 3.33
CA HIS A 43 6.53 11.55 3.20
C HIS A 43 6.97 11.28 1.75
N LEU A 44 6.37 10.30 1.09
CA LEU A 44 6.69 9.95 -0.30
C LEU A 44 6.25 11.06 -1.28
N HIS A 45 5.12 11.73 -1.00
CA HIS A 45 4.71 12.94 -1.73
C HIS A 45 5.77 14.04 -1.65
N SER A 46 6.38 14.27 -0.48
CA SER A 46 7.45 15.25 -0.32
C SER A 46 8.73 14.92 -1.08
N GLN A 47 8.89 13.66 -1.51
CA GLN A 47 10.03 13.19 -2.30
C GLN A 47 9.72 13.11 -3.80
N ASN A 48 8.59 13.65 -4.26
CA ASN A 48 8.11 13.55 -5.63
C ASN A 48 7.90 12.09 -6.11
N SER A 49 7.60 11.17 -5.18
CA SER A 49 7.33 9.76 -5.47
C SER A 49 5.97 9.34 -4.92
N PRO A 50 4.85 9.95 -5.40
CA PRO A 50 3.54 9.70 -4.82
C PRO A 50 3.12 8.23 -4.95
N PRO A 51 2.82 7.53 -3.84
CA PRO A 51 2.46 6.12 -3.90
C PRO A 51 0.99 5.93 -4.32
N TYR A 52 0.70 4.77 -4.90
CA TYR A 52 -0.67 4.32 -5.10
C TYR A 52 -1.24 3.80 -3.79
N VAL A 53 -2.28 4.48 -3.29
CA VAL A 53 -2.96 4.11 -2.04
C VAL A 53 -4.30 3.46 -2.38
N ILE A 54 -4.51 2.26 -1.84
CA ILE A 54 -5.79 1.54 -1.93
C ILE A 54 -6.28 1.33 -0.51
N ASN A 55 -7.49 1.80 -0.22
CA ASN A 55 -8.13 1.50 1.05
C ASN A 55 -8.98 0.24 0.92
N LEU A 56 -8.67 -0.77 1.74
CA LEU A 56 -9.38 -2.04 1.80
C LEU A 56 -10.31 -2.13 3.03
N ASP A 57 -10.46 -1.05 3.80
CA ASP A 57 -11.32 -1.03 4.99
C ASP A 57 -12.79 -0.93 4.59
N PRO A 58 -13.63 -1.96 4.86
CA PRO A 58 -15.04 -1.95 4.51
C PRO A 58 -15.86 -0.92 5.29
N ALA A 59 -15.33 -0.37 6.40
CA ALA A 59 -16.01 0.61 7.25
C ALA A 59 -15.73 2.07 6.86
N VAL A 60 -14.92 2.32 5.83
CA VAL A 60 -14.63 3.68 5.35
C VAL A 60 -15.72 4.15 4.38
N ARG A 61 -16.40 5.25 4.74
CA ARG A 61 -17.41 5.91 3.90
C ARG A 61 -16.82 6.87 2.87
N GLU A 62 -15.70 7.51 3.19
CA GLU A 62 -15.05 8.51 2.33
C GLU A 62 -13.53 8.34 2.40
N LEU A 63 -12.87 8.40 1.23
CA LEU A 63 -11.43 8.24 1.13
C LEU A 63 -10.73 9.55 1.56
N PRO A 64 -9.79 9.52 2.52
CA PRO A 64 -9.05 10.71 2.94
C PRO A 64 -7.88 11.04 1.99
N PHE A 65 -7.89 10.49 0.77
CA PHE A 65 -6.85 10.69 -0.25
C PHE A 65 -7.48 10.75 -1.64
N PRO A 66 -6.88 11.49 -2.58
CA PRO A 66 -7.38 11.57 -3.95
C PRO A 66 -7.38 10.19 -4.60
N ALA A 67 -8.38 9.93 -5.44
CA ALA A 67 -8.46 8.67 -6.15
C ALA A 67 -7.40 8.64 -7.26
N ASN A 68 -6.49 7.67 -7.21
CA ASN A 68 -5.43 7.50 -8.21
C ASN A 68 -5.94 6.73 -9.45
N ILE A 69 -7.18 6.99 -9.87
CA ILE A 69 -7.77 6.48 -11.10
C ILE A 69 -7.56 7.58 -12.13
N GLY A 70 -6.85 7.26 -13.22
CA GLY A 70 -6.67 8.21 -14.33
C GLY A 70 -8.01 8.64 -14.93
N GLU A 71 -7.99 9.68 -15.77
CA GLU A 71 -9.13 9.99 -16.65
C GLU A 71 -9.53 8.77 -17.51
#